data_AF-A0A241VAJ8-F1
#
_entry.id   AF-A0A241VAJ8-F1
#
_cell.length_a   1.000
_cell.length_b   1.000
_cell.length_c   1.000
_cell.angle_alpha   90.00
_cell.angle_beta   90.00
_cell.angle_gamma   90.00
#
_symmetry.space_group_name_H-M   'P 1'
#
loop_
_entity.id
_entity.type
_entity.pdbx_description
1 polymer ?
#
loop_
_entity_poly.entity_id
_entity_poly.type
_entity_poly.pdbx_seq_one_letter_code
_entity_poly.pdbx_strand_id
1 'polypeptide(L)' 'MTRKTHFQTAKIFNNCVTLLRDVFEVAVKNNVISKNPMNKIKNRKVQVEIPAPFTRKEMETLLSWLESE' A
#
# COMPACT_ATOMS: atom_id res chain seq x y z
N MET A 1 24.14 10.37 -9.39
CA MET A 1 22.87 10.31 -10.14
C MET A 1 21.88 9.41 -9.41
N THR A 2 21.24 9.92 -8.36
CA THR A 2 20.32 9.15 -7.52
C THR A 2 18.94 9.18 -8.18
N ARG A 3 18.56 8.12 -8.89
CA ARG A 3 17.17 7.97 -9.36
C ARG A 3 16.29 7.84 -8.11
N LYS A 4 15.65 8.93 -7.68
CA LYS A 4 14.57 8.89 -6.70
C LYS A 4 13.41 8.14 -7.36
N THR A 5 13.34 6.83 -7.15
CA THR A 5 12.12 6.06 -7.42
C THR A 5 11.08 6.53 -6.41
N HIS A 6 10.22 7.44 -6.85
CA HIS A 6 9.06 7.89 -6.08
C HIS A 6 8.08 6.73 -5.93
N PHE A 7 8.31 5.85 -4.96
CA PHE A 7 7.23 5.05 -4.40
C PHE A 7 6.33 6.04 -3.65
N GLN A 8 5.34 6.62 -4.35
CA GLN A 8 4.49 7.71 -3.85
C GLN A 8 3.77 7.36 -2.54
N THR A 9 3.62 6.07 -2.20
CA THR A 9 3.07 5.61 -0.93
C THR A 9 3.76 4.32 -0.46
N ALA A 10 3.68 4.04 0.85
CA ALA A 10 4.07 2.74 1.41
C ALA A 10 3.31 1.56 0.76
N LYS A 11 2.06 1.80 0.33
CA LYS A 11 1.23 0.83 -0.39
C LYS A 11 1.86 0.45 -1.74
N ILE A 12 2.23 1.44 -2.56
CA ILE A 12 2.87 1.20 -3.87
C ILE A 12 4.21 0.46 -3.67
N PHE A 13 5.02 0.88 -2.71
CA PHE A 13 6.27 0.18 -2.37
C PHE A 13 6.02 -1.30 -2.04
N ASN A 14 5.08 -1.58 -1.13
CA ASN A 14 4.78 -2.95 -0.71
C ASN A 14 4.28 -3.80 -1.88
N ASN A 15 3.43 -3.25 -2.75
CA ASN A 15 2.95 -3.96 -3.93
C ASN A 15 4.12 -4.37 -4.84
N CYS A 16 5.06 -3.46 -5.12
CA CYS A 16 6.24 -3.78 -5.92
C CYS A 16 7.13 -4.84 -5.26
N VAL A 17 7.39 -4.69 -3.95
CA VAL A 17 8.23 -5.63 -3.19
C VAL A 17 7.63 -7.03 -3.15
N THR A 18 6.30 -7.16 -2.98
CA THR A 18 5.61 -8.44 -3.02
C THR A 18 5.76 -9.12 -4.38
N LEU A 19 5.46 -8.41 -5.47
CA LEU A 19 5.61 -8.95 -6.83
C LEU A 19 7.04 -9.44 -7.11
N LEU A 20 8.04 -8.64 -6.73
CA LEU A 20 9.44 -9.02 -6.91
C LEU A 20 9.79 -10.26 -6.09
N ARG A 21 9.30 -10.36 -4.85
CA ARG A 21 9.53 -11.54 -4.00
C ARG A 21 8.98 -12.79 -4.68
N ASP A 22 7.78 -12.72 -5.24
CA ASP A 22 7.14 -13.85 -5.92
C ASP A 22 7.91 -14.28 -7.17
N VAL A 23 8.40 -13.33 -7.98
CA VAL A 23 9.25 -13.61 -9.15
C VAL A 23 10.54 -14.33 -8.73
N PHE A 24 11.20 -13.86 -7.68
CA PHE A 24 12.42 -14.51 -7.20
C PHE A 24 12.16 -15.85 -6.51
N GLU A 25 10.99 -16.06 -5.89
CA GLU A 25 10.59 -17.38 -5.40
C GLU A 25 10.47 -18.38 -6.55
N VAL A 26 9.93 -17.97 -7.70
CA VAL A 26 9.90 -18.83 -8.90
C VAL A 26 11.32 -19.16 -9.36
N ALA A 27 12.24 -18.19 -9.36
CA ALA A 27 13.64 -18.44 -9.73
C ALA A 27 14.35 -19.41 -8.76
N VAL A 28 14.07 -19.31 -7.46
CA VAL A 28 14.57 -20.27 -6.44
C VAL A 28 13.99 -21.66 -6.67
N LYS A 29 12.68 -21.78 -6.89
CA LYS A 29 12.01 -23.07 -7.14
C LYS A 29 12.55 -23.80 -8.37
N ASN A 30 12.97 -23.04 -9.39
CA ASN A 30 13.57 -23.58 -10.60
C ASN A 30 15.10 -23.74 -10.50
N ASN A 31 15.70 -23.58 -9.31
CA ASN A 31 17.13 -23.68 -9.05
C ASN A 31 18.00 -22.74 -9.90
N VAL A 32 17.44 -21.64 -10.40
CA VAL A 32 18.20 -20.61 -11.15
C VAL A 32 19.07 -19.79 -10.20
N ILE A 33 18.58 -19.57 -8.97
CA ILE A 33 19.30 -18.92 -7.88
C ILE A 33 19.11 -19.72 -6.59
N SER A 34 20.10 -19.69 -5.69
CA SER A 34 20.06 -20.45 -4.43
C SER A 34 19.23 -19.81 -3.33
N LYS A 35 19.00 -18.49 -3.39
CA LYS A 35 18.29 -17.75 -2.36
C LYS A 35 17.60 -16.52 -2.94
N ASN A 36 16.38 -16.25 -2.45
CA ASN A 36 15.64 -15.06 -2.83
C ASN A 36 16.29 -13.79 -2.25
N PRO A 37 16.75 -12.84 -3.09
CA PRO A 37 17.38 -11.59 -2.63
C PRO A 37 16.40 -10.68 -1.87
N MET A 38 15.09 -10.86 -2.07
CA MET A 38 14.04 -10.05 -1.44
C MET A 38 13.79 -10.39 0.04
N ASN A 39 14.38 -11.47 0.56
CA ASN A 39 14.14 -11.95 1.93
C ASN A 39 14.47 -10.93 3.03
N LYS A 40 15.40 -10.01 2.77
CA LYS A 40 15.77 -8.96 3.73
C LYS A 40 14.93 -7.68 3.58
N ILE A 41 14.13 -7.57 2.52
CA ILE A 41 13.32 -6.38 2.23
C ILE A 41 11.92 -6.59 2.79
N LYS A 42 11.66 -5.92 3.92
CA LYS A 42 10.37 -5.96 4.61
C LYS A 42 9.39 -4.96 4.02
N ASN A 43 8.11 -5.29 4.10
CA ASN A 43 7.03 -4.35 3.79
C ASN A 43 7.06 -3.18 4.79
N ARG A 44 6.79 -1.98 4.30
CA ARG A 44 6.60 -0.78 5.13
C ARG A 44 5.23 -0.83 5.79
N LYS A 45 5.11 -0.23 6.98
CA LYS A 45 3.80 -0.06 7.62
C LYS A 45 2.95 0.87 6.74
N VAL A 46 1.73 0.43 6.42
CA VAL A 46 0.74 1.26 5.73
C VAL A 46 -0.23 1.72 6.80
N GLN A 47 -0.16 2.99 7.20
CA GLN A 47 -1.26 3.62 7.93
C GLN A 47 -2.33 3.96 6.89
N VAL A 48 -3.44 3.25 6.95
CA VAL A 48 -4.64 3.64 6.22
C VAL A 48 -5.37 4.58 7.17
N GLU A 49 -5.39 5.87 6.88
CA GLU A 49 -6.33 6.77 7.55
C GLU A 49 -7.72 6.22 7.28
N ILE A 50 -8.50 6.02 8.34
CA ILE A 50 -9.91 5.66 8.20
C ILE A 50 -10.55 6.81 7.43
N PRO A 51 -11.14 6.57 6.24
CA PRO A 51 -11.79 7.64 5.51
C PRO A 51 -12.87 8.24 6.39
N ALA A 52 -13.03 9.57 6.33
CA ALA A 52 -14.10 10.23 7.06
C ALA A 52 -15.44 9.53 6.72
N PRO A 53 -16.28 9.22 7.72
CA PRO A 53 -17.50 8.42 7.52
C PRO A 53 -18.49 9.11 6.58
N PHE A 54 -18.39 10.43 6.45
CA PHE A 54 -19.21 11.26 5.59
C PHE A 54 -18.33 12.29 4.87
N THR A 55 -18.68 12.56 3.62
CA THR A 55 -18.24 13.76 2.92
C THR A 55 -18.83 15.00 3.60
N ARG A 56 -18.25 16.18 3.35
CA ARG A 56 -18.76 17.44 3.88
C ARG A 56 -20.24 17.67 3.55
N LYS A 57 -20.65 17.34 2.33
CA LYS A 57 -22.05 17.47 1.86
C LYS A 57 -22.99 16.54 2.62
N GLU A 58 -22.57 15.30 2.85
CA GLU A 58 -23.35 14.34 3.64
C GLU A 58 -23.47 14.79 5.09
N MET A 59 -22.40 15.32 5.67
CA MET A 59 -22.42 15.89 7.03
C MET A 59 -23.39 17.07 7.13
N GLU A 60 -23.33 18.02 6.20
CA GLU A 60 -24.23 19.18 6.15
C GLU A 60 -25.69 18.74 5.96
N THR A 61 -25.94 17.68 5.18
CA THR A 61 -27.29 17.11 5.01
C THR A 61 -27.81 16.49 6.31
N LEU A 62 -26.98 15.74 7.04
CA LEU A 62 -27.35 15.14 8.32
C LEU A 62 -27.62 16.19 9.40
N LEU A 63 -26.81 17.24 9.46
CA LEU A 63 -27.00 18.36 10.39
C LEU A 63 -28.29 19.13 10.08
N SER A 64 -28.55 19.42 8.81
CA SER A 64 -29.79 20.08 8.40
C SER A 64 -31.04 19.25 8.72
N TRP A 65 -30.95 17.92 8.66
CA TRP A 65 -32.05 17.05 9.07
C TRP A 65 -32.28 17.09 10.59
N LEU A 66 -31.21 17.00 11.38
CA LEU A 66 -31.27 17.10 12.85
C LEU A 66 -31.81 18.44 13.35
N GLU A 67 -31.52 19.55 12.66
CA GLU A 67 -32.03 20.88 13.01
C GLU A 67 -33.50 21.09 12.62
N SER A 68 -34.04 20.26 11.72
CA SER A 68 -35.43 20.33 11.27
C SER A 68 -36.41 19.56 12.17
N GLU A 69 -35.91 18.96 13.25
CA GLU A 69 -36.62 18.14 14.23
C GLU A 69 -36.79 18.90 15.56
#